data_AF-A0A2N6GIV9-F1
#
_entry.id   AF-A0A2N6GIV9-F1
#
_cell.length_a   1.000
_cell.length_b   1.000
_cell.length_c   1.000
_cell.angle_alpha   90.00
_cell.angle_beta   90.00
_cell.angle_gamma   90.00
#
_symmetry.space_group_name_H-M   'P 1'
#
loop_
_entity.id
_entity.type
_entity.pdbx_description
1 polymer ?
#
loop_
_entity_poly.entity_id
_entity_poly.type
_entity_poly.pdbx_seq_one_letter_code
_entity_poly.pdbx_strand_id
1 'polypeptide(L)' 'MKLTPEQIKRLRKRAGLTQTEAGKCVHVALRTWQSWESPEEDPHSRQMPEANIELFCIKNKIPYPPKI' A
#
# COMPACT_ATOMS: atom_id res chain seq x y z
N MET A 1 -8.62 6.67 6.96
CA MET A 1 -7.97 5.51 7.63
C MET A 1 -6.45 5.64 7.53
N LYS A 2 -5.69 5.23 8.56
CA LYS A 2 -4.22 5.16 8.52
C LYS A 2 -3.78 3.70 8.65
N LEU A 3 -2.89 3.25 7.76
CA LEU A 3 -2.29 1.92 7.82
C LEU A 3 -0.79 2.05 8.09
N THR A 4 -0.26 1.17 8.93
CA THR A 4 1.19 1.08 9.16
C THR A 4 1.89 0.51 7.93
N PRO A 5 3.20 0.76 7.76
CA PRO A 5 3.97 0.19 6.66
C PRO A 5 3.90 -1.35 6.57
N GLU A 6 3.86 -2.01 7.73
CA GLU A 6 3.69 -3.46 7.81
C GLU A 6 2.32 -3.93 7.33
N GLN A 7 1.26 -3.18 7.66
CA GLN A 7 -0.09 -3.46 7.20
C GLN A 7 -0.22 -3.34 5.68
N ILE A 8 0.41 -2.31 5.09
CA ILE A 8 0.47 -2.10 3.64
C ILE A 8 1.21 -3.26 2.97
N LYS A 9 2.34 -3.67 3.53
CA LYS A 9 3.12 -4.83 3.06
C LYS A 9 2.32 -6.14 3.14
N ARG A 10 1.57 -6.35 4.24
CA ARG A 10 0.67 -7.52 4.39
C ARG A 10 -0.44 -7.50 3.34
N LEU A 11 -1.05 -6.34 3.08
CA LEU A 11 -2.09 -6.19 2.06
C LEU A 11 -1.58 -6.53 0.66
N ARG A 12 -0.42 -5.99 0.30
CA ARG A 12 0.21 -6.32 -0.99
C ARG A 12 0.49 -7.80 -1.14
N LYS A 13 1.09 -8.42 -0.11
CA LYS A 13 1.40 -9.85 -0.13
C LYS A 13 0.13 -10.70 -0.25
N ARG A 14 -0.96 -10.32 0.41
CA ARG A 14 -2.27 -11.00 0.26
C ARG A 14 -2.86 -10.87 -1.13
N ALA A 15 -2.64 -9.73 -1.79
CA ALA A 15 -3.00 -9.54 -3.19
C ALA A 15 -2.08 -10.32 -4.17
N GLY A 16 -1.01 -10.96 -3.68
CA GLY A 16 -0.05 -11.70 -4.51
C GLY A 16 0.82 -10.80 -5.38
N LEU A 17 0.93 -9.51 -5.07
CA LEU A 17 1.61 -8.52 -5.92
C LEU A 17 3.05 -8.25 -5.48
N THR A 18 3.90 -7.95 -6.45
CA THR A 18 5.18 -7.28 -6.25
C THR A 18 4.96 -5.79 -5.91
N GLN A 19 5.97 -5.12 -5.35
CA GLN A 19 5.89 -3.68 -5.05
C GLN A 19 5.64 -2.84 -6.32
N THR A 20 6.21 -3.26 -7.45
CA THR A 20 6.02 -2.59 -8.74
C THR A 20 4.59 -2.71 -9.24
N GLU A 21 4.01 -3.91 -9.18
CA GLU A 21 2.62 -4.13 -9.59
C GLU A 21 1.65 -3.36 -8.70
N ALA A 22 1.90 -3.36 -7.38
CA ALA A 22 1.07 -2.63 -6.43
C ALA A 22 1.11 -1.11 -6.67
N GLY A 23 2.30 -0.55 -6.96
CA GLY A 23 2.43 0.84 -7.39
C GLY A 23 1.64 1.15 -8.67
N LYS A 24 1.72 0.26 -9.67
CA LYS A 24 0.93 0.38 -10.92
C LYS A 24 -0.58 0.32 -10.67
N CYS A 25 -1.07 -0.51 -9.75
CA CYS A 25 -2.49 -0.60 -9.41
C CYS A 25 -3.10 0.72 -8.96
N VAL A 26 -2.32 1.56 -8.29
CA VAL A 26 -2.76 2.88 -7.77
C VAL A 26 -2.09 4.05 -8.48
N HIS A 27 -1.55 3.83 -9.68
CA HIS A 27 -0.95 4.85 -10.53
C HIS A 27 0.18 5.67 -9.89
N VAL A 28 1.04 5.03 -9.09
CA VAL A 28 2.23 5.65 -8.50
C VAL A 28 3.52 4.95 -8.93
N ALA A 29 4.64 5.64 -8.82
CA ALA A 29 5.95 5.06 -9.07
C ALA A 29 6.32 4.02 -7.99
N LEU A 30 7.18 3.07 -8.34
CA LEU A 30 7.71 2.06 -7.41
C LEU A 30 8.27 2.69 -6.13
N ARG A 31 9.04 3.77 -6.26
CA ARG A 31 9.65 4.46 -5.12
C ARG A 31 8.61 5.02 -4.15
N THR A 32 7.47 5.48 -4.66
CA THR A 32 6.35 5.95 -3.83
C THR A 32 5.73 4.79 -3.07
N TRP A 33 5.52 3.64 -3.73
CA TRP A 33 5.04 2.43 -3.04
C TRP A 33 6.02 1.97 -1.95
N GLN A 34 7.32 1.97 -2.25
CA GLN A 34 8.36 1.61 -1.29
C GLN A 34 8.37 2.53 -0.06
N SER A 35 8.19 3.85 -0.25
CA SER A 35 8.10 4.79 0.87
C SER A 35 6.93 4.50 1.82
N TRP A 36 5.87 3.87 1.33
CA TRP A 36 4.73 3.45 2.16
C TRP A 36 4.98 2.13 2.91
N GLU A 37 5.87 1.28 2.42
CA GLU A 37 6.29 0.03 3.09
C GLU A 37 7.55 0.19 3.95
N SER A 38 8.22 1.35 3.87
CA SER A 38 9.40 1.67 4.67
C SER A 38 9.06 1.79 6.16
N PRO A 39 9.89 1.26 7.07
CA PRO A 39 9.72 1.43 8.52
C PRO A 39 9.53 2.90 8.89
N GLU A 40 8.75 3.20 9.93
CA GLU A 40 8.46 4.60 10.33
C GLU A 40 9.70 5.39 10.75
N GLU A 41 10.76 4.69 11.18
CA GLU A 41 12.07 5.30 11.52
C GLU A 41 12.88 5.73 10.28
N ASP A 42 12.51 5.28 9.08
CA ASP A 42 13.16 5.68 7.83
C ASP A 42 12.78 7.14 7.51
N PRO A 43 13.75 8.05 7.29
CA PRO A 43 13.48 9.44 6.91
C PRO A 43 12.66 9.61 5.62
N HIS A 44 12.60 8.56 4.81
CA HIS A 44 11.83 8.51 3.56
C HIS A 44 10.48 7.80 3.72
N SER A 45 10.14 7.32 4.91
CA SER A 45 8.83 6.72 5.19
C SER A 45 7.72 7.75 5.01
N ARG A 46 6.64 7.33 4.34
CA ARG A 46 5.48 8.18 4.06
C ARG A 46 4.20 7.42 4.36
N GLN A 47 3.21 8.15 4.88
CA GLN A 47 1.87 7.61 5.03
C GLN A 47 1.20 7.45 3.65
N MET A 48 0.65 6.26 3.37
CA MET A 48 -0.20 6.06 2.21
C MET A 48 -1.53 6.81 2.39
N PRO A 49 -1.94 7.68 1.45
CA PRO A 49 -3.21 8.37 1.51
C PRO A 49 -4.39 7.40 1.47
N GLU A 50 -5.49 7.77 2.13
CA GLU A 50 -6.72 6.96 2.19
C GLU A 50 -7.28 6.63 0.80
N ALA A 51 -7.30 7.60 -0.11
CA ALA A 51 -7.75 7.40 -1.50
C ALA A 51 -6.94 6.31 -2.23
N ASN A 52 -5.63 6.23 -1.99
CA ASN A 52 -4.80 5.18 -2.58
C ASN A 52 -5.11 3.82 -1.97
N ILE A 53 -5.41 3.75 -0.66
CA ILE A 53 -5.75 2.49 0.02
C ILE A 53 -7.09 1.97 -0.50
N GLU A 54 -8.08 2.85 -0.62
CA GLU A 54 -9.39 2.54 -1.17
C GLU A 54 -9.27 2.07 -2.63
N LEU A 55 -8.55 2.81 -3.47
CA LEU A 55 -8.30 2.43 -4.86
C LEU A 55 -7.60 1.06 -4.96
N PHE A 56 -6.59 0.81 -4.11
CA PHE A 56 -5.91 -0.48 -4.06
C PHE A 56 -6.88 -1.62 -3.73
N CYS A 57 -7.77 -1.40 -2.75
CA CYS A 57 -8.76 -2.39 -2.34
C CYS A 57 -9.76 -2.68 -3.48
N ILE A 58 -10.29 -1.64 -4.13
CA ILE A 58 -11.20 -1.77 -5.28
C ILE A 58 -10.54 -2.57 -6.41
N LYS A 59 -9.29 -2.22 -6.79
CA LYS A 59 -8.57 -2.87 -7.90
C LYS A 59 -8.26 -4.34 -7.63
N ASN A 60 -8.02 -4.70 -6.36
CA ASN A 60 -7.64 -6.05 -5.95
C ASN A 60 -8.80 -6.86 -5.36
N LYS A 61 -10.05 -6.36 -5.44
CA LYS A 61 -11.25 -7.00 -4.88
C LYS A 61 -11.11 -7.33 -3.38
N ILE A 62 -10.38 -6.49 -2.65
CA ILE A 62 -10.23 -6.58 -1.19
C ILE A 62 -11.36 -5.76 -0.57
N PRO A 63 -12.08 -6.27 0.45
CA PRO A 63 -13.09 -5.49 1.14
C PRO A 63 -12.45 -4.26 1.82
N TYR A 64 -13.08 -3.10 1.65
CA TYR A 64 -12.70 -1.86 2.34
C TYR A 64 -13.67 -1.62 3.51
N PRO A 65 -13.19 -1.35 4.74
CA PRO A 65 -11.79 -1.31 5.16
C PRO A 65 -11.14 -2.71 5.16
N PRO A 66 -9.85 -2.81 4.77
CA PRO A 66 -9.13 -4.07 4.71
C PRO A 66 -9.02 -4.71 6.10
N LYS A 67 -9.42 -5.98 6.22
CA LYS A 67 -9.21 -6.78 7.43
C LYS A 67 -7.75 -7.26 7.43
N ILE A 68 -6.87 -6.61 8.20
CA ILE A 68 -5.41 -6.84 8.15
C ILE A 68 -4.96 -7.83 9.22
#